data_AF-A0A166AYH3-F1
#
_entry.id   AF-A0A166AYH3-F1
#
_cell.length_a   1.000
_cell.length_b   1.000
_cell.length_c   1.000
_cell.angle_alpha   90.00
_cell.angle_beta   90.00
_cell.angle_gamma   90.00
#
_symmetry.space_group_name_H-M   'P 1'
#
loop_
_entity.id
_entity.type
_entity.pdbx_description
1 polymer ?
#
loop_
_entity_poly.entity_id
_entity_poly.type
_entity_poly.pdbx_seq_one_letter_code
_entity_poly.pdbx_strand_id
1 'polypeptide(L)'
;MNTNKRFILVIAIFILVAISLVPLITPEVAAIQSSNSTTKVVMDEEIPVSWSNKYYENLYKDVGPKEVQVGAKLVRSVGKCSCGTFLKYEYHEAKFRNYCPYCKKEGTLIYEQGPTCPEGMWVCRECDADFCLVSGKEHIQGSQAHLTKA
;
A
#
# COMPACT_ATOMS: atom_id res chain seq x y z
N MET A 1 63.13 3.51 -4.47
CA MET A 1 62.60 4.29 -3.31
C MET A 1 61.08 4.34 -3.41
N ASN A 2 60.41 3.26 -3.00
CA ASN A 2 59.60 3.12 -1.78
C ASN A 2 58.30 3.96 -1.75
N THR A 3 57.32 3.50 -2.53
CA THR A 3 55.94 3.98 -2.62
C THR A 3 55.04 3.55 -1.45
N ASN A 4 55.56 2.79 -0.47
CA ASN A 4 54.78 2.27 0.67
C ASN A 4 54.72 3.21 1.88
N LYS A 5 55.22 4.45 1.77
CA LYS A 5 55.19 5.42 2.87
C LYS A 5 54.04 6.42 2.84
N ARG A 6 53.25 6.48 1.75
CA ARG A 6 52.10 7.41 1.65
C ARG A 6 50.77 6.81 2.14
N PHE A 7 50.67 5.49 2.26
CA PHE A 7 49.45 4.82 2.72
C PHE A 7 49.33 4.69 4.25
N ILE A 8 50.43 4.80 4.99
CA ILE A 8 50.43 4.67 6.46
C ILE A 8 50.16 6.02 7.15
N LEU A 9 50.38 7.15 6.47
CA LEU A 9 50.20 8.48 7.08
C LEU A 9 48.74 8.99 7.08
N VAL A 10 47.85 8.38 6.31
CA VAL A 10 46.44 8.83 6.20
C VAL A 10 45.53 8.13 7.21
N ILE A 11 45.94 6.98 7.73
CA ILE A 11 45.14 6.18 8.70
C ILE A 11 45.36 6.68 10.15
N ALA A 12 46.46 7.37 10.44
CA ALA A 12 46.78 7.86 11.79
C ALA A 12 46.09 9.20 12.16
N ILE A 13 45.42 9.87 11.23
CA ILE A 13 44.67 11.12 11.51
C ILE A 13 43.19 10.84 11.88
N PHE A 14 42.74 9.59 11.77
CA PHE A 14 41.37 9.19 12.08
C PHE A 14 41.12 8.78 13.55
N ILE A 15 42.12 8.82 14.44
CA ILE A 15 42.00 8.24 15.81
C ILE A 15 42.09 9.30 16.94
N LEU A 16 42.14 10.61 16.64
CA LEU A 16 42.27 11.66 17.68
C LEU A 16 41.22 12.79 17.65
N VAL A 17 40.05 12.58 17.04
CA VAL A 17 38.90 13.51 17.16
C VAL A 17 37.64 12.77 17.61
N ALA A 18 37.80 11.93 18.64
CA ALA A 18 36.71 11.17 19.25
C ALA A 18 36.74 11.36 20.77
N ILE A 19 36.67 12.60 21.26
CA ILE A 19 36.20 12.96 22.61
C ILE A 19 35.79 14.43 22.53
N SER A 20 34.49 14.69 22.46
CA SER A 20 33.85 15.84 23.13
C SER A 20 32.37 15.92 22.74
N LEU A 21 31.51 15.97 23.77
CA LEU A 21 30.11 16.42 23.77
C LEU A 21 29.05 15.37 23.45
N VAL A 22 28.81 14.48 24.41
CA VAL A 22 27.50 13.85 24.59
C VAL A 22 26.64 14.81 25.43
N PRO A 23 25.56 15.40 24.90
CA PRO A 23 24.60 16.11 25.74
C PRO A 23 23.73 15.11 26.52
N LEU A 24 23.72 15.30 27.84
CA LEU A 24 22.85 14.65 28.81
C LEU A 24 21.43 15.18 28.61
N ILE A 25 20.54 14.39 28.02
CA ILE A 25 19.12 14.74 27.83
C ILE A 25 18.31 13.96 28.87
N THR A 26 17.78 14.66 29.85
CA THR A 26 16.79 14.17 30.81
C THR A 26 15.38 14.30 30.22
N PRO A 27 14.48 13.31 30.32
CA PRO A 27 13.09 13.51 29.97
C PRO A 27 12.34 14.06 31.19
N GLU A 28 12.19 15.38 31.28
CA GLU A 28 11.12 15.98 32.09
C GLU A 28 9.86 16.09 31.22
N VAL A 29 8.92 15.18 31.45
CA VAL A 29 7.57 15.24 30.88
C VAL A 29 6.76 16.22 31.72
N ALA A 30 6.73 17.49 31.32
CA ALA A 30 5.73 18.44 31.81
C ALA A 30 4.41 18.20 31.06
N ALA A 31 3.39 17.80 31.81
CA ALA A 31 2.04 17.55 31.34
C ALA A 31 1.42 18.81 30.69
N ILE A 32 1.01 18.70 29.43
CA ILE A 32 0.04 19.62 28.82
C ILE A 32 -1.31 18.89 28.83
N GLN A 33 -2.25 19.43 29.62
CA GLN A 33 -3.64 19.01 29.65
C GLN A 33 -4.30 19.33 28.29
N SER A 34 -4.61 18.30 27.52
CA SER A 34 -5.49 18.40 26.34
C SER A 34 -6.94 18.47 26.82
N SER A 35 -7.60 19.58 26.51
CA SER A 35 -9.03 19.78 26.74
C SER A 35 -9.86 18.91 25.79
N ASN A 36 -10.58 17.98 26.40
CA ASN A 36 -11.69 17.15 25.89
C ASN A 36 -12.41 17.67 24.62
N SER A 37 -12.40 16.86 23.55
CA SER A 37 -13.61 16.38 22.87
C SER A 37 -13.21 15.53 21.65
N THR A 38 -12.89 14.26 21.87
CA THR A 38 -12.91 13.27 20.79
C THR A 38 -13.15 11.90 21.41
N THR A 39 -14.23 11.26 20.99
CA THR A 39 -14.59 9.88 21.31
C THR A 39 -13.36 8.99 21.12
N LYS A 40 -12.83 8.46 22.22
CA LYS A 40 -11.70 7.52 22.20
C LYS A 40 -12.18 6.21 21.58
N VAL A 41 -11.80 5.94 20.33
CA VAL A 41 -11.73 4.56 19.85
C VAL A 41 -10.52 3.95 20.52
N VAL A 42 -10.76 3.13 21.55
CA VAL A 42 -9.75 2.32 22.20
C VAL A 42 -9.26 1.31 21.17
N MET A 43 -7.99 1.39 20.76
CA MET A 43 -7.34 0.40 19.90
C MET A 43 -6.20 -0.27 20.64
N ASP A 44 -6.50 -0.99 21.73
CA ASP A 44 -5.48 -1.75 22.49
C ASP A 44 -6.04 -3.09 23.02
N GLU A 45 -6.77 -3.84 22.19
CA GLU A 45 -7.07 -5.25 22.49
C GLU A 45 -6.84 -6.05 21.21
N GLU A 46 -5.86 -6.98 21.24
CA GLU A 46 -5.59 -7.89 20.13
C GLU A 46 -6.87 -8.66 19.81
N ILE A 47 -7.54 -8.31 18.71
CA ILE A 47 -8.73 -9.03 18.27
C ILE A 47 -8.30 -10.49 18.05
N PRO A 48 -8.93 -11.48 18.71
CA PRO A 48 -8.60 -12.87 18.52
C PRO A 48 -8.69 -13.24 17.03
N VAL A 49 -7.63 -13.85 16.48
CA VAL A 49 -7.44 -14.14 15.04
C VAL A 49 -8.62 -14.89 14.41
N SER A 50 -9.38 -15.67 15.20
CA SER A 50 -10.59 -16.34 14.73
C SER A 50 -11.75 -15.40 14.42
N TRP A 51 -11.91 -14.32 15.19
CA TRP A 51 -12.94 -13.31 14.99
C TRP A 51 -12.61 -12.39 13.83
N SER A 52 -11.34 -12.05 13.65
CA SER A 52 -10.90 -11.28 12.47
C SER A 52 -11.16 -12.05 11.18
N ASN A 53 -10.87 -13.35 11.13
CA ASN A 53 -11.11 -14.16 9.93
C ASN A 53 -12.60 -14.22 9.57
N LYS A 54 -13.47 -14.48 10.56
CA LYS A 54 -14.91 -14.48 10.34
C LYS A 54 -15.44 -13.10 9.93
N TYR A 55 -14.90 -12.02 10.48
CA TYR A 55 -15.24 -10.66 10.08
C TYR A 55 -14.90 -10.42 8.61
N TYR A 56 -13.67 -10.73 8.19
CA TYR A 56 -13.24 -10.53 6.80
C TYR A 56 -13.98 -11.43 5.82
N GLU A 57 -14.28 -12.68 6.16
CA GLU A 57 -15.11 -13.56 5.33
C GLU A 57 -16.49 -12.95 5.06
N ASN A 58 -17.15 -12.41 6.09
CA ASN A 58 -18.44 -11.74 5.93
C ASN A 58 -18.29 -10.44 5.13
N LEU A 59 -17.26 -9.64 5.42
CA LEU A 59 -16.99 -8.41 4.69
C LEU A 59 -16.81 -8.69 3.20
N TYR A 60 -15.96 -9.65 2.84
CA TYR A 60 -15.72 -10.04 1.45
C TYR A 60 -16.98 -10.59 0.78
N LYS A 61 -17.84 -11.30 1.50
CA LYS A 61 -19.13 -11.76 0.99
C LYS A 61 -20.09 -10.60 0.68
N ASP A 62 -20.05 -9.53 1.47
CA ASP A 62 -20.98 -8.41 1.35
C ASP A 62 -20.54 -7.36 0.30
N VAL A 63 -19.24 -7.19 0.12
CA VAL A 63 -18.68 -6.13 -0.75
C VAL A 63 -17.75 -6.60 -1.86
N GLY A 64 -17.25 -7.83 -1.80
CA GLY A 64 -16.39 -8.41 -2.83
C GLY A 64 -17.09 -8.55 -4.19
N PRO A 65 -16.33 -8.88 -5.23
CA PRO A 65 -16.89 -9.00 -6.58
C PRO A 65 -17.79 -10.23 -6.69
N LYS A 66 -18.87 -10.10 -7.46
CA LYS A 66 -19.74 -11.21 -7.86
C LYS A 66 -19.07 -12.12 -8.89
N GLU A 67 -18.18 -11.54 -9.69
CA GLU A 67 -17.51 -12.25 -10.77
C GLU A 67 -16.15 -11.62 -11.07
N VAL A 68 -15.16 -12.46 -11.34
CA VAL A 68 -13.80 -12.08 -11.75
C VAL A 68 -13.35 -13.06 -12.82
N GLN A 69 -12.85 -12.54 -13.94
CA GLN A 69 -12.25 -13.33 -15.00
C GLN A 69 -10.90 -12.72 -15.38
N VAL A 70 -9.85 -13.53 -15.34
CA VAL A 70 -8.49 -13.14 -15.76
C VAL A 70 -8.12 -13.94 -17.00
N GLY A 71 -8.08 -13.26 -18.15
CA GLY A 71 -7.60 -13.83 -19.41
C GLY A 71 -6.29 -13.18 -19.86
N ALA A 72 -5.59 -13.80 -20.81
CA ALA A 72 -4.29 -13.32 -21.28
C ALA A 72 -4.34 -11.90 -21.89
N LYS A 73 -5.45 -11.52 -22.52
CA LYS A 73 -5.63 -10.22 -23.19
C LYS A 73 -6.57 -9.27 -22.46
N LEU A 74 -7.43 -9.81 -21.60
CA LEU A 74 -8.56 -9.09 -21.03
C LEU A 74 -8.79 -9.54 -19.60
N VAL A 75 -9.19 -8.59 -18.75
CA VAL A 75 -9.73 -8.85 -17.42
C VAL A 75 -11.15 -8.31 -17.34
N ARG A 76 -12.03 -9.02 -16.64
CA ARG A 76 -13.44 -8.64 -16.44
C ARG A 76 -13.84 -8.83 -14.99
N SER A 77 -14.64 -7.91 -14.48
CA SER A 77 -15.21 -7.96 -13.13
C SER A 77 -16.68 -7.56 -13.13
N VAL A 78 -17.42 -8.10 -12.17
CA VAL A 78 -18.68 -7.53 -11.69
C VAL A 78 -18.47 -7.21 -10.21
N GLY A 79 -18.11 -5.97 -9.91
CA GLY A 79 -17.66 -5.55 -8.58
C GLY A 79 -18.16 -4.16 -8.19
N LYS A 80 -17.80 -3.71 -6.98
CA LYS A 80 -18.07 -2.35 -6.50
C LYS A 80 -16.85 -1.45 -6.68
N CYS A 81 -17.07 -0.15 -6.84
CA CYS A 81 -15.97 0.80 -7.00
C CYS A 81 -15.28 1.06 -5.65
N SER A 82 -13.98 0.81 -5.57
CA SER A 82 -13.15 1.06 -4.38
C SER A 82 -12.41 2.40 -4.40
N CYS A 83 -12.38 3.09 -5.54
CA CYS A 83 -11.61 4.35 -5.70
C CYS A 83 -12.46 5.64 -5.66
N GLY A 84 -13.76 5.52 -5.36
CA GLY A 84 -14.69 6.66 -5.25
C GLY A 84 -15.03 7.38 -6.55
N THR A 85 -14.65 6.85 -7.73
CA THR A 85 -14.97 7.47 -9.03
C THR A 85 -16.48 7.41 -9.35
N PHE A 86 -17.17 6.38 -8.85
CA PHE A 86 -18.61 6.22 -9.06
C PHE A 86 -19.38 6.85 -7.90
N LEU A 87 -20.46 7.57 -8.22
CA LEU A 87 -21.31 8.25 -7.23
C LEU A 87 -22.16 7.28 -6.40
N LYS A 88 -22.35 6.05 -6.89
CA LYS A 88 -23.13 5.01 -6.22
C LYS A 88 -22.24 3.82 -5.91
N TYR A 89 -22.36 3.32 -4.69
CA TYR A 89 -21.65 2.12 -4.23
C TYR A 89 -22.46 0.87 -4.57
N GLU A 90 -22.54 0.56 -5.85
CA GLU A 90 -23.30 -0.58 -6.40
C GLU A 90 -22.41 -1.46 -7.30
N TYR A 91 -22.96 -2.59 -7.73
CA TYR A 91 -22.23 -3.49 -8.63
C TYR A 91 -22.23 -2.97 -10.05
N HIS A 92 -21.05 -2.91 -10.64
CA HIS A 92 -20.83 -2.52 -12.01
C HIS A 92 -20.05 -3.61 -12.72
N GLU A 93 -20.40 -3.84 -13.97
CA GLU A 93 -19.58 -4.63 -14.88
C GLU A 93 -18.50 -3.75 -15.49
N ALA A 94 -17.26 -4.23 -15.48
CA ALA A 94 -16.13 -3.57 -16.11
C ALA A 94 -15.24 -4.58 -16.83
N LYS A 95 -14.63 -4.11 -17.92
CA LYS A 95 -13.73 -4.89 -18.76
C LYS A 95 -12.55 -4.03 -19.20
N PHE A 96 -11.35 -4.55 -19.02
CA PHE A 96 -10.10 -3.87 -19.37
C PHE A 96 -9.20 -4.78 -20.17
N ARG A 97 -8.28 -4.18 -20.92
CA ARG A 97 -7.11 -4.89 -21.43
C ARG A 97 -6.31 -5.43 -20.25
N ASN A 98 -5.83 -6.66 -20.36
CA ASN A 98 -4.87 -7.20 -19.40
C ASN A 98 -3.50 -6.59 -19.66
N TYR A 99 -3.37 -5.28 -19.45
CA TYR A 99 -2.18 -4.50 -19.77
C TYR A 99 -1.90 -3.53 -18.63
N CYS A 100 -0.68 -3.56 -18.10
CA CYS A 100 -0.25 -2.61 -17.09
C CYS A 100 0.33 -1.35 -17.74
N PRO A 101 -0.21 -0.14 -17.45
CA PRO A 101 0.29 1.11 -18.04
C PRO A 101 1.70 1.50 -17.60
N TYR A 102 2.17 1.01 -16.44
CA TYR A 102 3.52 1.26 -15.92
C TYR A 102 4.56 0.36 -16.56
N CYS A 103 4.33 -0.95 -16.54
CA CYS A 103 5.26 -1.94 -17.11
C CYS A 103 5.20 -2.02 -18.63
N LYS A 104 4.11 -1.53 -19.24
CA LYS A 104 3.81 -1.66 -20.67
C LYS A 104 3.80 -3.11 -21.16
N LYS A 105 3.34 -4.03 -20.31
CA LYS A 105 3.27 -5.47 -20.56
C LYS A 105 1.83 -5.98 -20.50
N GLU A 106 1.47 -6.81 -21.47
CA GLU A 106 0.21 -7.57 -21.50
C GLU A 106 0.29 -8.80 -20.58
N GLY A 107 -0.86 -9.32 -20.14
CA GLY A 107 -0.99 -10.54 -19.35
C GLY A 107 -0.46 -10.45 -17.92
N THR A 108 -0.33 -9.24 -17.36
CA THR A 108 0.30 -8.99 -16.05
C THR A 108 -0.68 -8.66 -14.94
N LEU A 109 -1.92 -8.29 -15.26
CA LEU A 109 -2.96 -8.04 -14.28
C LEU A 109 -3.48 -9.35 -13.71
N ILE A 110 -3.53 -9.42 -12.39
CA ILE A 110 -4.13 -10.47 -11.58
C ILE A 110 -5.20 -9.86 -10.66
N TYR A 111 -6.00 -10.71 -10.05
CA TYR A 111 -6.99 -10.28 -9.06
C TYR A 111 -6.45 -10.50 -7.65
N GLU A 112 -6.60 -9.49 -6.80
CA GLU A 112 -6.35 -9.60 -5.36
C GLU A 112 -7.48 -8.98 -4.56
N GLN A 113 -7.67 -9.47 -3.34
CA GLN A 113 -8.65 -8.99 -2.37
C GLN A 113 -8.06 -9.07 -0.98
N GLY A 114 -8.18 -7.99 -0.22
CA GLY A 114 -7.59 -7.89 1.10
C GLY A 114 -8.34 -6.93 2.01
N PRO A 115 -7.94 -6.84 3.29
CA PRO A 115 -8.64 -6.05 4.29
C PRO A 115 -8.65 -4.54 3.99
N THR A 116 -7.66 -4.06 3.24
CA THR A 116 -7.55 -2.65 2.82
C THR A 116 -8.41 -2.31 1.59
N CYS A 117 -8.84 -3.31 0.83
CA CYS A 117 -9.71 -3.15 -0.34
C CYS A 117 -10.59 -4.40 -0.48
N PRO A 118 -11.62 -4.53 0.39
CA PRO A 118 -12.46 -5.72 0.42
C PRO A 118 -13.32 -5.88 -0.84
N GLU A 119 -13.47 -4.85 -1.68
CA GLU A 119 -14.09 -4.95 -3.00
C GLU A 119 -13.23 -5.71 -4.01
N GLY A 120 -11.94 -5.88 -3.71
CA GLY A 120 -10.92 -6.40 -4.61
C GLY A 120 -10.33 -5.35 -5.56
N MET A 121 -9.26 -5.74 -6.23
CA MET A 121 -8.48 -4.89 -7.14
C MET A 121 -7.80 -5.70 -8.26
N TRP A 122 -7.49 -5.00 -9.36
CA TRP A 122 -6.57 -5.49 -10.37
C TRP A 122 -5.15 -5.08 -9.98
N VAL A 123 -4.27 -6.05 -9.77
CA VAL A 123 -2.88 -5.81 -9.37
C VAL A 123 -1.96 -6.21 -10.51
N CYS A 124 -0.97 -5.39 -10.84
CA CYS A 124 0.09 -5.83 -11.74
C CYS A 124 1.12 -6.66 -10.99
N ARG A 125 1.23 -7.96 -11.28
CA ARG A 125 2.20 -8.86 -10.62
C ARG A 125 3.69 -8.50 -10.83
N GLU A 126 3.98 -7.55 -11.71
CA GLU A 126 5.36 -7.17 -12.06
C GLU A 126 5.83 -5.90 -11.34
N CYS A 127 4.92 -4.96 -11.05
CA CYS A 127 5.26 -3.67 -10.42
C CYS A 127 4.34 -3.28 -9.27
N ASP A 128 3.43 -4.15 -8.86
CA ASP A 128 2.55 -3.96 -7.71
C ASP A 128 1.63 -2.73 -7.83
N ALA A 129 1.29 -2.36 -9.07
CA ALA A 129 0.37 -1.27 -9.32
C ALA A 129 -1.07 -1.76 -9.15
N ASP A 130 -1.81 -1.07 -8.29
CA ASP A 130 -3.16 -1.42 -7.86
C ASP A 130 -4.22 -0.56 -8.56
N PHE A 131 -5.19 -1.21 -9.20
CA PHE A 131 -6.26 -0.54 -9.91
C PHE A 131 -7.64 -1.01 -9.43
N CYS A 132 -8.57 -0.07 -9.33
CA CYS A 132 -9.96 -0.34 -9.01
C CYS A 132 -10.58 -1.30 -10.03
N LEU A 133 -11.27 -2.35 -9.54
CA LEU A 133 -11.92 -3.35 -10.41
C LEU A 133 -12.90 -2.75 -11.40
N VAL A 134 -13.53 -1.62 -11.05
CA VAL A 134 -14.66 -1.06 -11.79
C VAL A 134 -14.24 0.11 -12.68
N SER A 135 -13.52 1.08 -12.11
CA SER A 135 -13.13 2.28 -12.87
C SER A 135 -11.83 2.07 -13.65
N GLY A 136 -11.01 1.10 -13.24
CA GLY A 136 -9.64 0.94 -13.72
C GLY A 136 -8.69 2.02 -13.23
N LYS A 137 -9.13 2.95 -12.37
CA LYS A 137 -8.30 4.01 -11.78
C LYS A 137 -7.32 3.42 -10.78
N GLU A 138 -6.09 3.89 -10.82
CA GLU A 138 -5.07 3.50 -9.83
C GLU A 138 -5.44 3.98 -8.41
N HIS A 139 -5.06 3.19 -7.41
CA HIS A 139 -5.21 3.47 -5.99
C HIS A 139 -4.09 4.38 -5.42
N ILE A 140 -3.63 5.35 -6.23
CA ILE A 140 -2.72 6.41 -5.79
C ILE A 140 -3.44 7.75 -5.87
N GLN A 141 -3.50 8.47 -4.75
CA GLN A 141 -4.10 9.79 -4.71
C GLN A 141 -3.38 10.74 -5.68
N GLY A 142 -4.16 11.45 -6.50
CA GLY A 142 -3.62 12.37 -7.52
C GLY A 142 -3.20 11.71 -8.83
N SER A 143 -3.06 10.37 -8.87
CA SER A 143 -2.74 9.66 -10.09
C SER A 143 -3.84 9.83 -11.15
N GLN A 144 -3.39 9.97 -12.40
CA GLN A 144 -4.23 9.95 -13.59
C GLN A 144 -4.14 8.60 -14.32
N ALA A 145 -3.37 7.64 -13.80
CA ALA A 145 -3.21 6.34 -14.42
C ALA A 145 -4.51 5.53 -14.35
N HIS A 146 -4.89 4.96 -15.49
CA HIS A 146 -6.05 4.10 -15.63
C HIS A 146 -5.73 2.90 -16.51
N LEU A 147 -6.39 1.79 -16.24
CA LEU A 147 -6.47 0.68 -17.17
C LEU A 147 -7.21 1.09 -18.45
N THR A 148 -6.81 0.52 -19.58
CA THR A 148 -7.47 0.77 -20.86
C THR A 148 -8.72 -0.09 -20.95
N LYS A 149 -9.89 0.55 -21.14
CA LYS A 149 -11.16 -0.16 -21.37
C LYS A 149 -11.09 -1.00 -22.65
N ALA A 150 -11.75 -2.16 -22.61
CA ALA A 150 -11.79 -3.12 -23.72
C ALA A 150 -13.09 -3.05 -24.52
#